data_AF-A0A6M1DJY8-F1
#
_entry.id   AF-A0A6M1DJY8-F1
#
_cell.length_a   1.000
_cell.length_b   1.000
_cell.length_c   1.000
_cell.angle_alpha   90.00
_cell.angle_beta   90.00
_cell.angle_gamma   90.00
#
_symmetry.space_group_name_H-M   'P 1'
#
loop_
_entity.id
_entity.type
_entity.pdbx_description
1 polymer ?
#
loop_
_entity_poly.entity_id
_entity_poly.type
_entity_poly.pdbx_seq_one_letter_code
_entity_poly.pdbx_strand_id
1 'polypeptide(L)'
;YMASGADGHVFQQSLGEGGHGYALCLSCGRAESMLNANDAPKSMEAHYPPRPGKADRDSQNQRLICPGSTALMKNVTLGALARTDVFEMVLRKPQNGEYLPDSTEEGRIVAMTLAVALRQALAGVLGISAAELGYAVRPVRLEDGQSVLAVQLYDVIS
;
A
#
# COMPACT_ATOMS: atom_id res chain seq x y z
N TYR A 1 -24.24 2.29 1.75
CA TYR A 1 -24.54 1.22 0.77
C TYR A 1 -23.52 0.11 0.97
N MET A 2 -23.77 -1.09 0.44
CA MET A 2 -22.84 -2.24 0.50
C MET A 2 -22.69 -2.83 -0.89
N ALA A 3 -21.48 -3.24 -1.24
CA ALA A 3 -21.16 -3.91 -2.50
C ALA A 3 -20.08 -4.98 -2.29
N SER A 4 -20.12 -6.04 -3.09
CA SER A 4 -19.05 -7.03 -3.16
C SER A 4 -18.83 -7.51 -4.59
N GLY A 5 -17.65 -8.04 -4.88
CA GLY A 5 -17.33 -8.62 -6.18
C GLY A 5 -16.04 -9.43 -6.16
N ALA A 6 -15.97 -10.44 -7.03
CA ALA A 6 -14.83 -11.35 -7.15
C ALA A 6 -13.70 -10.86 -8.08
N ASP A 7 -13.83 -9.62 -8.60
CA ASP A 7 -12.87 -8.99 -9.51
C ASP A 7 -12.49 -7.59 -9.01
N GLY A 8 -12.35 -7.48 -7.69
CA GLY A 8 -11.90 -6.28 -7.03
C GLY A 8 -10.44 -5.97 -7.32
N HIS A 9 -10.10 -4.69 -7.35
CA HIS A 9 -8.74 -4.21 -7.54
C HIS A 9 -8.31 -3.43 -6.29
N VAL A 10 -7.39 -3.99 -5.52
CA VAL A 10 -6.79 -3.33 -4.36
C VAL A 10 -5.45 -2.76 -4.78
N PHE A 11 -5.32 -1.43 -4.69
CA PHE A 11 -4.10 -0.72 -5.01
C PHE A 11 -3.46 -0.18 -3.73
N GLN A 12 -2.25 -0.65 -3.44
CA GLN A 12 -1.40 -0.12 -2.37
C GLN A 12 -0.28 0.70 -2.99
N GLN A 13 0.05 1.82 -2.37
CA GLN A 13 1.18 2.64 -2.76
C GLN A 13 2.02 3.04 -1.55
N SER A 14 3.32 3.16 -1.77
CA SER A 14 4.27 3.70 -0.82
C SER A 14 5.01 4.87 -1.44
N LEU A 15 5.09 5.95 -0.67
CA LEU A 15 5.88 7.15 -0.96
C LEU A 15 7.22 7.13 -0.20
N GLY A 16 7.66 5.97 0.30
CA GLY A 16 8.85 5.87 1.13
C GLY A 16 8.64 6.41 2.55
N GLU A 17 9.64 6.21 3.40
CA GLU A 17 9.57 6.54 4.84
C GLU A 17 9.22 8.01 5.12
N GLY A 18 9.76 8.95 4.33
CA GLY A 18 9.50 10.38 4.45
C GLY A 18 8.41 10.93 3.53
N GLY A 19 7.72 10.08 2.76
CA GLY A 19 6.71 10.54 1.79
C GLY A 19 7.27 11.25 0.54
N HIS A 20 8.59 11.14 0.30
CA HIS A 20 9.29 11.80 -0.82
C HIS A 20 9.55 10.87 -2.02
N GLY A 21 8.97 9.67 -2.01
CA GLY A 21 9.20 8.61 -2.99
C GLY A 21 10.49 7.83 -2.73
N TYR A 22 10.91 7.10 -3.75
CA TYR A 22 12.11 6.26 -3.74
C TYR A 22 13.12 6.76 -4.77
N ALA A 23 14.41 6.58 -4.44
CA ALA A 23 15.48 6.53 -5.41
C ALA A 23 15.54 5.09 -5.95
N LEU A 24 15.31 4.92 -7.26
CA LEU A 24 15.23 3.62 -7.93
C LEU A 24 16.32 3.52 -9.01
N CYS A 25 17.10 2.44 -8.96
CA CYS A 25 17.98 2.07 -10.06
C CYS A 25 17.21 1.23 -11.08
N LEU A 26 16.99 1.76 -12.28
CA LEU A 26 16.29 1.05 -13.36
C LEU A 26 17.10 -0.13 -13.93
N SER A 27 18.40 -0.18 -13.67
CA SER A 27 19.26 -1.28 -14.14
C SER A 27 19.15 -2.55 -13.29
N CYS A 28 19.09 -2.41 -11.97
CA CYS A 28 19.10 -3.58 -11.06
C CYS A 28 17.87 -3.67 -10.13
N GLY A 29 16.98 -2.69 -10.16
CA GLY A 29 15.78 -2.64 -9.32
C GLY A 29 16.05 -2.30 -7.85
N ARG A 30 17.28 -1.92 -7.46
CA ARG A 30 17.52 -1.44 -6.09
C ARG A 30 16.73 -0.15 -5.86
N ALA A 31 16.02 -0.08 -4.74
CA ALA A 31 15.26 1.09 -4.35
C ALA A 31 15.47 1.40 -2.87
N GLU A 32 15.64 2.66 -2.50
CA GLU A 32 15.60 3.12 -1.11
C GLU A 32 14.82 4.45 -0.98
N SER A 33 14.22 4.67 0.19
CA SER A 33 13.42 5.87 0.47
C SER A 33 14.24 7.13 0.28
N MET A 34 13.71 8.13 -0.41
CA MET A 34 14.34 9.44 -0.52
C MET A 34 14.47 10.10 0.87
N LEU A 35 15.58 10.83 1.11
CA LEU A 35 15.79 11.56 2.36
C LEU A 35 14.94 12.84 2.41
N ASN A 36 14.75 13.48 1.26
CA ASN A 36 13.91 14.63 1.03
C ASN A 36 13.54 14.68 -0.48
N ALA A 37 12.86 15.73 -0.95
CA ALA A 37 12.42 15.83 -2.35
C ALA A 37 13.54 15.78 -3.42
N ASN A 38 14.81 15.98 -3.02
CA ASN A 38 15.95 16.12 -3.95
C ASN A 38 17.05 15.08 -3.70
N ASP A 39 17.24 14.66 -2.45
CA ASP A 39 18.38 13.86 -2.03
C ASP A 39 18.05 12.38 -1.89
N ALA A 40 18.77 11.57 -2.67
CA ALA A 40 18.77 10.12 -2.52
C ALA A 40 19.71 9.71 -1.37
N PRO A 41 19.46 8.60 -0.68
CA PRO A 41 20.39 8.05 0.31
C PRO A 41 21.76 7.75 -0.29
N LYS A 42 22.84 8.02 0.46
CA LYS A 42 24.21 7.67 0.06
C LYS A 42 24.40 6.16 -0.17
N SER A 43 23.57 5.30 0.44
CA SER A 43 23.56 3.86 0.22
C SER A 43 23.26 3.47 -1.25
N MET A 44 22.68 4.40 -2.02
CA MET A 44 22.39 4.23 -3.44
C MET A 44 23.56 4.66 -4.35
N GLU A 45 24.52 5.42 -3.83
CA GLU A 45 25.75 5.75 -4.55
C GLU A 45 26.64 4.49 -4.58
N ALA A 46 27.13 4.10 -5.75
CA ALA A 46 27.95 2.90 -5.94
C ALA A 46 27.32 1.60 -5.38
N HIS A 47 26.00 1.46 -5.49
CA HIS A 47 25.30 0.29 -4.97
C HIS A 47 25.57 -1.00 -5.75
N TYR A 48 25.42 -2.14 -5.07
CA TYR A 48 25.45 -3.46 -5.69
C TYR A 48 24.02 -3.95 -6.04
N PRO A 49 23.84 -4.74 -7.11
CA PRO A 49 22.56 -5.34 -7.48
C PRO A 49 21.98 -6.20 -6.34
N PRO A 50 20.69 -6.05 -5.97
CA PRO A 50 20.11 -6.75 -4.82
C PRO A 50 20.07 -8.27 -5.01
N ARG A 51 19.85 -8.72 -6.25
CA ARG A 51 19.96 -10.12 -6.67
C ARG A 51 21.12 -10.25 -7.68
N PRO A 52 22.35 -10.56 -7.21
CA PRO A 52 23.51 -10.61 -8.09
C PRO A 52 23.47 -11.85 -9.00
N GLY A 53 23.58 -11.63 -10.31
CA GLY A 53 23.79 -12.64 -11.33
C GLY A 53 25.27 -12.93 -11.59
N LYS A 54 25.56 -13.79 -12.57
CA LYS A 54 26.95 -14.11 -12.99
C LYS A 54 27.71 -12.88 -13.52
N ALA A 55 27.01 -11.98 -14.21
CA ALA A 55 27.59 -10.77 -14.79
C ALA A 55 27.92 -9.69 -13.74
N ASP A 56 27.36 -9.80 -12.52
CA ASP A 56 27.59 -8.87 -11.42
C ASP A 56 28.81 -9.27 -10.57
N ARG A 57 29.67 -10.14 -11.11
CA ARG A 57 30.86 -10.65 -10.45
C ARG A 57 32.06 -10.62 -11.38
N ASP A 58 33.23 -10.35 -10.81
CA ASP A 58 34.49 -10.43 -11.55
C ASP A 58 35.02 -11.88 -11.62
N SER A 59 36.17 -12.04 -12.26
CA SER A 59 36.88 -13.32 -12.37
C SER A 59 37.32 -13.92 -11.03
N GLN A 60 37.39 -13.10 -9.97
CA GLN A 60 37.74 -13.49 -8.60
C GLN A 60 36.48 -13.70 -7.74
N ASN A 61 35.30 -13.74 -8.37
CA ASN A 61 34.00 -13.92 -7.74
C ASN A 61 33.58 -12.78 -6.78
N GLN A 62 34.23 -11.62 -6.86
CA GLN A 62 33.87 -10.41 -6.10
C GLN A 62 32.70 -9.68 -6.76
N ARG A 63 31.86 -9.03 -5.95
CA ARG A 63 30.70 -8.30 -6.47
C ARG A 63 31.12 -7.01 -7.17
N LEU A 64 30.46 -6.71 -8.28
CA LEU A 64 30.64 -5.49 -9.04
C LEU A 64 29.56 -4.46 -8.66
N ILE A 65 29.96 -3.19 -8.63
CA ILE A 65 29.04 -2.07 -8.51
C ILE A 65 28.10 -2.08 -9.71
N CYS A 66 26.81 -1.85 -9.46
CA CYS A 66 25.81 -1.73 -10.51
C CYS A 66 26.17 -0.56 -11.45
N PRO A 67 26.30 -0.77 -12.76
CA PRO A 67 26.59 0.32 -13.70
C PRO A 67 25.55 1.46 -13.65
N GLY A 68 24.31 1.13 -13.26
CA GLY A 68 23.22 2.09 -13.06
C GLY A 68 23.30 2.90 -11.77
N SER A 69 24.34 2.73 -10.94
CA SER A 69 24.47 3.48 -9.68
C SER A 69 24.69 4.98 -9.86
N THR A 70 25.10 5.41 -11.04
CA THR A 70 25.30 6.83 -11.39
C THR A 70 24.04 7.51 -11.93
N ALA A 71 23.00 6.74 -12.26
CA ALA A 71 21.78 7.23 -12.90
C ALA A 71 20.54 6.66 -12.18
N LEU A 72 20.17 7.33 -11.08
CA LEU A 72 19.01 6.97 -10.28
C LEU A 72 17.77 7.76 -10.73
N MET A 73 16.64 7.07 -10.84
CA MET A 73 15.34 7.72 -10.96
C MET A 73 14.89 8.12 -9.55
N LYS A 74 14.65 9.40 -9.32
CA LYS A 74 14.24 9.95 -8.02
C LYS A 74 12.73 10.17 -7.98
N ASN A 75 12.18 10.31 -6.78
CA ASN A 75 10.77 10.64 -6.53
C ASN A 75 9.78 9.63 -7.12
N VAL A 76 10.19 8.35 -7.18
CA VAL A 76 9.34 7.27 -7.68
C VAL A 76 8.36 6.83 -6.60
N THR A 77 7.07 6.79 -6.92
CA THR A 77 6.06 6.14 -6.06
C THR A 77 5.97 4.68 -6.45
N LEU A 78 6.12 3.78 -5.47
CA LEU A 78 5.99 2.34 -5.71
C LEU A 78 4.56 1.91 -5.40
N GLY A 79 3.92 1.27 -6.36
CA GLY A 79 2.55 0.76 -6.23
C GLY A 79 2.47 -0.73 -6.55
N ALA A 80 1.53 -1.41 -5.89
CA ALA A 80 1.17 -2.79 -6.16
C ALA A 80 -0.35 -2.87 -6.35
N LEU A 81 -0.78 -3.66 -7.34
CA LEU A 81 -2.17 -3.91 -7.66
C LEU A 81 -2.44 -5.40 -7.45
N ALA A 82 -3.38 -5.71 -6.57
CA ALA A 82 -3.87 -7.06 -6.36
C ALA A 82 -5.30 -7.18 -6.88
N ARG A 83 -5.55 -8.21 -7.68
CA ARG A 83 -6.90 -8.63 -8.07
C ARG A 83 -7.38 -9.67 -7.08
N THR A 84 -8.52 -9.41 -6.44
CA THR A 84 -9.00 -10.19 -5.29
C THR A 84 -10.51 -9.99 -5.10
N ASP A 85 -11.14 -10.88 -4.34
CA ASP A 85 -12.50 -10.67 -3.89
C ASP A 85 -12.50 -9.47 -2.92
N VAL A 86 -13.45 -8.55 -3.12
CA VAL A 86 -13.56 -7.34 -2.33
C VAL A 86 -14.98 -7.14 -1.84
N PHE A 87 -15.08 -6.65 -0.62
CA PHE A 87 -16.30 -6.14 -0.02
C PHE A 87 -16.09 -4.69 0.39
N GLU A 88 -17.03 -3.81 0.07
CA GLU A 88 -17.03 -2.40 0.47
C GLU A 88 -18.37 -2.04 1.10
N MET A 89 -18.33 -1.25 2.18
CA MET A 89 -19.52 -0.67 2.78
C MET A 89 -19.31 0.77 3.21
N VAL A 90 -20.34 1.58 3.04
CA VAL A 90 -20.45 2.94 3.58
C VAL A 90 -21.59 2.98 4.58
N LEU A 91 -21.26 3.38 5.81
CA LEU A 91 -22.15 3.35 6.95
C LEU A 91 -22.73 4.72 7.30
N ARG A 92 -23.88 4.69 7.97
CA ARG A 92 -24.52 5.84 8.60
C ARG A 92 -24.67 5.59 10.09
N LYS A 93 -24.49 6.62 10.91
CA LYS A 93 -24.72 6.59 12.36
C LYS A 93 -26.20 6.27 12.62
N PRO A 94 -26.52 5.26 13.45
CA PRO A 94 -27.92 4.89 13.72
C PRO A 94 -28.76 6.02 14.36
N GLN A 95 -28.11 6.91 15.12
CA GLN A 95 -28.80 7.93 15.92
C GLN A 95 -29.35 9.07 15.08
N ASN A 96 -28.64 9.47 14.01
CA ASN A 96 -28.99 10.65 13.21
C ASN A 96 -28.97 10.40 11.69
N GLY A 97 -28.58 9.20 11.24
CA GLY A 97 -28.54 8.83 9.82
C GLY A 97 -27.41 9.49 9.02
N GLU A 98 -26.48 10.18 9.69
CA GLU A 98 -25.33 10.84 9.04
C GLU A 98 -24.25 9.83 8.67
N TYR A 99 -23.54 10.09 7.58
CA TYR A 99 -22.37 9.31 7.20
C TYR A 99 -21.20 9.50 8.17
N LEU A 100 -20.24 8.57 8.15
CA LEU A 100 -18.94 8.78 8.81
C LEU A 100 -18.09 9.72 7.94
N PRO A 101 -17.81 10.96 8.39
CA PRO A 101 -17.05 11.90 7.58
C PRO A 101 -15.55 11.56 7.60
N ASP A 102 -14.89 11.70 6.45
CA ASP A 102 -13.43 11.54 6.37
C ASP A 102 -12.66 12.71 7.01
N SER A 103 -13.32 13.86 7.17
CA SER A 103 -12.72 15.08 7.71
C SER A 103 -12.53 15.08 9.22
N THR A 104 -13.12 14.12 9.95
CA THR A 104 -13.02 14.06 11.42
C THR A 104 -12.21 12.86 11.88
N GLU A 105 -11.43 13.07 12.95
CA GLU A 105 -10.67 12.01 13.60
C GLU A 105 -11.58 10.90 14.16
N GLU A 106 -12.71 11.29 14.77
CA GLU A 106 -13.72 10.35 15.26
C GLU A 106 -14.23 9.45 14.14
N GLY A 107 -14.56 10.01 12.96
CA GLY A 107 -15.03 9.23 11.81
C GLY A 107 -14.01 8.17 11.39
N ARG A 108 -12.73 8.55 11.33
CA ARG A 108 -11.62 7.66 10.99
C ARG A 108 -11.42 6.56 12.03
N ILE A 109 -11.47 6.89 13.32
CA ILE A 109 -11.36 5.92 14.42
C ILE A 109 -12.51 4.91 14.36
N VAL A 110 -13.75 5.38 14.19
CA VAL A 110 -14.93 4.51 14.11
C VAL A 110 -14.85 3.59 12.90
N ALA A 111 -14.56 4.14 11.71
CA ALA A 111 -14.42 3.33 10.49
C ALA A 111 -13.30 2.29 10.61
N MET A 112 -12.15 2.67 11.18
CA MET A 112 -11.03 1.75 11.41
C MET A 112 -11.39 0.64 12.40
N THR A 113 -12.05 1.00 13.49
CA THR A 113 -12.50 0.03 14.51
C THR A 113 -13.47 -0.98 13.89
N LEU A 114 -14.41 -0.50 13.07
CA LEU A 114 -15.36 -1.35 12.37
C LEU A 114 -14.67 -2.26 11.34
N ALA A 115 -13.68 -1.76 10.59
CA ALA A 115 -12.91 -2.57 9.66
C ALA A 115 -12.21 -3.74 10.37
N VAL A 116 -11.55 -3.46 11.50
CA VAL A 116 -10.86 -4.48 12.30
C VAL A 116 -11.85 -5.47 12.92
N ALA A 117 -12.94 -4.99 13.51
CA ALA A 117 -13.95 -5.84 14.12
C ALA A 117 -14.63 -6.76 13.10
N LEU A 118 -14.97 -6.23 11.91
CA LEU A 118 -15.59 -7.01 10.83
C LEU A 118 -14.64 -8.04 10.26
N ARG A 119 -13.36 -7.70 10.08
CA ARG A 119 -12.32 -8.67 9.68
C ARG A 119 -12.29 -9.85 10.65
N GLN A 120 -12.24 -9.58 11.96
CA GLN A 120 -12.19 -10.63 12.98
C GLN A 120 -13.47 -11.48 13.01
N ALA A 121 -14.64 -10.82 12.94
CA ALA A 121 -15.92 -11.51 12.93
C ALA A 121 -16.09 -12.40 11.68
N LEU A 122 -15.73 -11.88 10.50
CA LEU A 122 -15.81 -12.62 9.25
C LEU A 122 -14.87 -13.83 9.25
N ALA A 123 -13.62 -13.64 9.69
CA ALA A 123 -12.67 -14.75 9.83
C ALA A 123 -13.20 -15.85 10.76
N GLY A 124 -13.81 -15.47 11.89
CA GLY A 124 -14.43 -16.40 12.82
C GLY A 124 -15.62 -17.16 12.23
N VAL A 125 -16.45 -16.49 11.41
CA VAL A 125 -17.59 -17.12 10.71
C VAL A 125 -17.11 -18.09 9.62
N LEU A 126 -16.06 -17.72 8.88
CA LEU A 126 -15.50 -18.55 7.80
C LEU A 126 -14.60 -19.69 8.32
N GLY A 127 -14.15 -19.63 9.58
CA GLY A 127 -13.23 -20.60 10.15
C GLY A 127 -11.80 -20.49 9.62
N ILE A 128 -11.40 -19.30 9.17
CA ILE A 128 -10.07 -19.00 8.63
C ILE A 128 -9.28 -18.09 9.56
N SER A 129 -7.98 -17.93 9.30
CA SER A 129 -7.18 -16.95 10.03
C SER A 129 -7.57 -15.54 9.63
N ALA A 130 -7.69 -14.63 10.60
CA ALA A 130 -7.84 -13.22 10.29
C ALA A 130 -6.67 -12.70 9.43
N ALA A 131 -5.49 -13.32 9.45
CA ALA A 131 -4.34 -12.96 8.61
C ALA A 131 -4.61 -13.13 7.09
N GLU A 132 -5.58 -13.96 6.71
CA GLU A 132 -5.97 -14.19 5.31
C GLU A 132 -6.88 -13.07 4.76
N LEU A 133 -7.38 -12.20 5.64
CA LEU A 133 -8.23 -11.08 5.28
C LEU A 133 -7.51 -9.75 5.49
N GLY A 134 -7.44 -8.95 4.43
CA GLY A 134 -7.03 -7.56 4.46
C GLY A 134 -8.21 -6.66 4.79
N TYR A 135 -7.89 -5.44 5.21
CA TYR A 135 -8.89 -4.40 5.42
C TYR A 135 -8.33 -3.04 4.99
N ALA A 136 -9.22 -2.12 4.68
CA ALA A 136 -8.89 -0.73 4.43
C ALA A 136 -10.04 0.18 4.85
N VAL A 137 -9.70 1.44 5.12
CA VAL A 137 -10.63 2.55 5.26
C VAL A 137 -10.20 3.62 4.28
N ARG A 138 -11.10 4.04 3.40
CA ARG A 138 -10.78 5.07 2.39
C ARG A 138 -11.91 6.08 2.25
N PRO A 139 -11.58 7.33 1.86
CA PRO A 139 -12.59 8.30 1.47
C PRO A 139 -13.26 7.89 0.16
N VAL A 140 -14.58 8.13 0.10
CA VAL A 140 -15.44 8.04 -1.07
C VAL A 140 -16.19 9.35 -1.18
N ARG A 141 -16.24 9.90 -2.40
CA ARG A 141 -17.04 11.09 -2.70
C ARG A 141 -18.44 10.65 -3.11
N LEU A 142 -19.45 11.18 -2.42
CA LEU A 142 -20.85 11.02 -2.77
C LEU A 142 -21.25 11.99 -3.89
N GLU A 143 -22.43 11.76 -4.49
CA GLU A 143 -22.97 12.60 -5.58
C GLU A 143 -23.17 14.07 -5.16
N ASP A 144 -23.46 14.31 -3.88
CA ASP A 144 -23.61 15.64 -3.29
C ASP A 144 -22.27 16.32 -2.95
N GLY A 145 -21.14 15.67 -3.26
CA GLY A 145 -19.78 16.15 -3.02
C GLY A 145 -19.22 15.86 -1.62
N GLN A 146 -20.00 15.26 -0.72
CA GLN A 146 -19.51 14.90 0.62
C GLN A 146 -18.42 13.82 0.54
N SER A 147 -17.35 13.97 1.33
CA SER A 147 -16.30 12.96 1.50
C SER A 147 -16.59 12.13 2.74
N VAL A 148 -16.92 10.86 2.53
CA VAL A 148 -17.32 9.91 3.58
C VAL A 148 -16.40 8.70 3.58
N LEU A 149 -16.39 7.94 4.68
CA LEU A 149 -15.54 6.77 4.81
C LEU A 149 -16.24 5.50 4.35
N ALA A 150 -15.56 4.76 3.48
CA ALA A 150 -15.88 3.38 3.17
C ALA A 150 -14.96 2.43 3.94
N VAL A 151 -15.55 1.37 4.48
CA VAL A 151 -14.85 0.24 5.09
C VAL A 151 -14.77 -0.88 4.05
N GLN A 152 -13.58 -1.43 3.86
CA GLN A 152 -13.31 -2.47 2.88
C GLN A 152 -12.67 -3.68 3.53
N LEU A 153 -13.06 -4.87 3.06
CA LEU A 153 -12.40 -6.14 3.32
C LEU A 153 -12.03 -6.79 1.99
N TYR A 154 -10.93 -7.53 1.96
CA TYR A 154 -10.46 -8.21 0.75
C TYR A 154 -9.57 -9.40 1.12
N ASP A 155 -9.43 -10.37 0.22
CA ASP A 155 -8.52 -11.48 0.49
C ASP A 155 -7.06 -11.03 0.35
N VAL A 156 -6.23 -11.50 1.26
CA VAL A 156 -4.77 -11.37 1.19
C VAL A 156 -4.24 -12.73 0.77
N ILE A 157 -3.65 -12.79 -0.43
CA ILE A 157 -3.01 -13.99 -0.94
C ILE A 157 -1.89 -14.38 0.04
N SER A 158 -2.01 -15.57 0.61
CA SER A 158 -0.99 -16.17 1.48
C SER A 158 0.10 -16.89 0.71
#